data_AF-A0A7K4D9F8-F1
#
_entry.id   AF-A0A7K4D9F8-F1
#
_cell.length_a   1.000
_cell.length_b   1.000
_cell.length_c   1.000
_cell.angle_alpha   90.00
_cell.angle_beta   90.00
_cell.angle_gamma   90.00
#
_symmetry.space_group_name_H-M   'P 1'
#
loop_
_entity.id
_entity.type
_entity.pdbx_description
1 polymer ?
#
loop_
_entity_poly.entity_id
_entity_poly.type
_entity_poly.pdbx_seq_one_letter_code
_entity_poly.pdbx_strand_id
1 'polypeptide(L)'
;MPSEYRFRLVKDIDIERKRIRLKSWGEVIGTLLGIRIYEDEIIVSISIYERVIYDLVLCEEEFNPIKEQIENSIGKRIGILRTEKV
;
A
#
# COMPACT_ATOMS: atom_id res chain seq x y z
N MET A 1 0.84 -26.95 -7.20
CA MET A 1 1.52 -25.93 -8.03
C MET A 1 1.74 -24.70 -7.16
N PRO A 2 2.98 -24.28 -6.92
CA PRO A 2 3.17 -22.87 -6.59
C PRO A 2 4.42 -22.27 -7.25
N SER A 3 4.28 -21.03 -7.70
CA SER A 3 5.33 -20.01 -7.62
C SER A 3 4.61 -18.70 -7.96
N GLU A 4 4.06 -18.04 -6.95
CA GLU A 4 4.75 -16.93 -6.28
C GLU A 4 5.37 -15.98 -7.32
N TYR A 5 4.60 -14.98 -7.73
CA TYR A 5 5.18 -13.76 -8.29
C TYR A 5 6.02 -13.10 -7.19
N ARG A 6 7.26 -13.57 -7.03
CA ARG A 6 8.28 -12.91 -6.23
C ARG A 6 8.73 -11.69 -7.01
N PHE A 7 8.22 -10.51 -6.63
CA PHE A 7 8.90 -9.26 -6.94
C PHE A 7 10.32 -9.36 -6.35
N ARG A 8 11.30 -9.72 -7.19
CA ARG A 8 12.71 -9.74 -6.80
C ARG A 8 13.13 -8.28 -6.77
N LEU A 9 13.23 -7.69 -5.58
CA LEU A 9 13.79 -6.36 -5.41
C LEU A 9 15.28 -6.42 -5.77
N VAL A 10 15.62 -5.98 -6.97
CA VAL A 10 16.98 -5.96 -7.50
C VAL A 10 17.64 -4.65 -7.04
N LYS A 11 18.28 -4.68 -5.86
CA LYS A 11 19.01 -3.57 -5.20
C LYS A 11 18.15 -2.45 -4.62
N ASP A 12 18.43 -2.16 -3.34
CA ASP A 12 17.72 -1.25 -2.43
C ASP A 12 18.58 0.02 -2.17
N ILE A 13 19.23 0.57 -3.20
CA ILE A 13 20.26 1.62 -3.01
C ILE A 13 19.69 3.04 -3.02
N ASP A 14 18.48 3.26 -3.56
CA ASP A 14 17.88 4.61 -3.66
C ASP A 14 16.34 4.62 -3.47
N ILE A 15 15.75 3.56 -2.88
CA ILE A 15 14.30 3.51 -2.68
C ILE A 15 13.93 4.21 -1.39
N GLU A 16 13.36 5.41 -1.50
CA GLU A 16 12.89 6.18 -0.35
C GLU A 16 11.60 5.56 0.19
N ARG A 17 11.59 5.13 1.46
CA ARG A 17 10.40 4.56 2.11
C ARG A 17 9.77 5.56 3.08
N LYS A 18 8.55 6.01 2.78
CA LYS A 18 7.80 6.99 3.58
C LYS A 18 6.61 6.33 4.26
N ARG A 19 6.50 6.49 5.57
CA ARG A 19 5.28 6.14 6.30
C ARG A 19 4.30 7.30 6.24
N ILE A 20 3.07 7.02 5.83
CA ILE A 20 2.02 8.02 5.73
C ILE A 20 0.73 7.52 6.39
N ARG A 21 -0.03 8.45 6.96
CA ARG A 21 -1.42 8.24 7.37
C ARG A 21 -2.32 8.96 6.38
N LEU A 22 -3.44 8.34 5.99
CA LEU A 22 -4.39 8.93 5.04
C LEU A 22 -4.89 10.30 5.48
N LYS A 23 -4.99 10.55 6.79
CA LYS A 23 -5.45 11.83 7.34
C LYS A 23 -4.64 13.05 6.85
N SER A 24 -3.39 12.87 6.43
CA SER A 24 -2.50 13.98 6.04
C SER A 24 -2.30 14.13 4.53
N TRP A 25 -2.86 13.25 3.70
CA TRP A 25 -2.60 13.21 2.24
C TRP A 25 -3.91 13.18 1.45
N GLY A 26 -4.00 13.97 0.37
CA GLY A 26 -5.19 14.04 -0.48
C GLY A 26 -5.39 12.82 -1.37
N GLU A 27 -4.31 12.33 -1.98
CA GLU A 27 -4.33 11.19 -2.89
C GLU A 27 -2.94 10.53 -2.96
N VAL A 28 -2.92 9.19 -3.07
CA VAL A 28 -1.71 8.40 -3.31
C VAL A 28 -1.97 7.47 -4.49
N ILE A 29 -1.29 7.69 -5.61
CA ILE A 29 -1.42 6.85 -6.82
C ILE A 29 -0.12 6.09 -7.06
N GLY A 30 -0.18 4.76 -7.11
CA GLY A 30 0.99 3.93 -7.37
C GLY A 30 0.65 2.46 -7.56
N THR A 31 1.67 1.61 -7.64
CA THR A 31 1.49 0.16 -7.71
C THR A 31 1.39 -0.41 -6.30
N LEU A 32 0.32 -1.15 -6.02
CA LEU A 32 0.18 -1.85 -4.74
C LEU A 32 1.20 -2.99 -4.68
N LEU A 33 2.12 -2.92 -3.73
CA LEU A 33 3.15 -3.95 -3.54
C LEU A 33 2.65 -5.09 -2.66
N GLY A 34 1.85 -4.79 -1.65
CA GLY A 34 1.35 -5.78 -0.72
C GLY A 34 0.83 -5.19 0.59
N ILE A 35 0.41 -6.09 1.47
CA ILE A 35 -0.23 -5.78 2.75
C ILE A 35 0.52 -6.52 3.85
N ARG A 36 0.79 -5.85 4.97
CA ARG A 36 1.35 -6.47 6.19
C ARG A 36 0.41 -6.17 7.34
N ILE A 37 -0.04 -7.22 8.02
CA ILE A 37 -1.00 -7.15 9.13
C ILE A 37 -0.21 -7.38 10.42
N TYR A 38 -0.27 -6.43 11.34
CA TYR A 38 0.25 -6.51 12.70
C TYR A 38 -0.91 -6.49 13.69
N GLU A 39 -0.64 -6.74 14.98
CA GLU A 39 -1.69 -6.79 16.02
C GLU A 39 -2.51 -5.49 16.10
N ASP A 40 -1.87 -4.33 15.95
CA ASP A 40 -2.52 -3.01 16.11
C ASP A 40 -2.66 -2.21 14.81
N GLU A 41 -1.98 -2.62 13.73
CA GLU A 41 -1.86 -1.81 12.52
C GLU A 41 -1.80 -2.67 11.24
N ILE A 42 -2.39 -2.16 10.17
CA ILE A 42 -2.34 -2.75 8.84
C ILE A 42 -1.58 -1.82 7.91
N ILE A 43 -0.50 -2.32 7.32
CA ILE A 43 0.39 -1.54 6.44
C ILE A 43 0.17 -1.96 4.99
N VAL A 44 -0.34 -1.03 4.18
CA VAL A 44 -0.51 -1.15 2.74
C VAL A 44 0.66 -0.45 2.05
N SER A 45 1.50 -1.20 1.33
CA SER A 45 2.71 -0.65 0.68
C SER A 45 2.44 -0.29 -0.77
N ILE A 46 2.70 0.97 -1.17
CA ILE A 46 2.41 1.50 -2.50
C ILE A 46 3.67 2.09 -3.10
N SER A 47 4.07 1.60 -4.27
CA SER A 47 5.22 2.13 -5.01
C SER A 47 4.78 3.23 -5.97
N ILE A 48 5.38 4.41 -5.86
CA ILE A 48 5.21 5.51 -6.80
C ILE A 48 6.46 5.60 -7.68
N TYR A 49 6.24 5.52 -9.00
CA TYR A 49 7.28 5.57 -10.04
C TYR A 49 8.47 4.62 -9.82
N GLU A 50 8.26 3.50 -9.11
CA GLU A 50 9.32 2.53 -8.76
C GLU A 50 10.49 3.11 -7.96
N ARG A 51 10.34 4.31 -7.40
CA ARG A 51 11.39 5.08 -6.71
C ARG A 51 11.06 5.37 -5.26
N VAL A 52 9.78 5.46 -4.92
CA VAL A 52 9.32 5.79 -3.56
C VAL A 52 8.28 4.78 -3.13
N ILE A 53 8.46 4.19 -1.95
CA ILE A 53 7.47 3.30 -1.34
C ILE A 53 6.76 4.06 -0.22
N TYR A 54 5.45 4.18 -0.34
CA TYR A 54 4.57 4.69 0.70
C TYR A 54 3.98 3.53 1.49
N ASP A 55 4.30 3.47 2.77
CA ASP A 55 3.67 2.57 3.72
C ASP A 55 2.48 3.31 4.33
N LEU A 56 1.28 2.95 3.87
CA LEU A 56 0.03 3.47 4.39
C LEU A 56 -0.42 2.66 5.60
N VAL A 57 -0.52 3.33 6.73
CA VAL A 57 -0.96 2.73 7.99
C VAL A 57 -2.47 2.90 8.14
N LEU A 58 -3.18 1.80 8.30
CA LEU A 58 -4.63 1.70 8.49
C LEU A 58 -4.94 0.97 9.80
N CYS A 59 -6.02 1.35 10.48
CA CYS A 59 -6.62 0.48 11.50
C CYS A 59 -7.56 -0.56 10.87
N GLU A 60 -8.00 -1.54 11.66
CA GLU A 60 -8.88 -2.61 11.19
C GLU A 60 -10.22 -2.07 10.64
N GLU A 61 -10.79 -1.04 11.28
CA GLU A 61 -12.03 -0.40 10.85
C GLU A 61 -11.89 0.28 9.47
N GLU A 62 -10.72 0.82 9.15
CA GLU A 62 -10.42 1.45 7.86
C GLU A 62 -10.15 0.40 6.77
N PHE A 63 -9.55 -0.74 7.14
CA PHE A 63 -9.15 -1.78 6.18
C PHE A 63 -10.27 -2.75 5.84
N ASN A 64 -11.09 -3.18 6.80
CA ASN A 64 -12.12 -4.19 6.60
C ASN A 64 -13.07 -3.92 5.42
N PRO A 65 -13.55 -2.68 5.19
CA PRO A 65 -14.43 -2.38 4.06
C PRO A 65 -13.77 -2.53 2.69
N ILE A 66 -12.44 -2.41 2.63
CA ILE A 66 -11.67 -2.38 1.38
C ILE A 66 -10.74 -3.60 1.23
N LYS A 67 -10.72 -4.50 2.22
CA LYS A 67 -9.81 -5.65 2.31
C LYS A 67 -9.78 -6.46 1.02
N GLU A 68 -10.93 -6.94 0.57
CA GLU A 68 -11.02 -7.79 -0.62
C GLU A 68 -10.56 -7.06 -1.88
N GLN A 69 -10.86 -5.76 -1.99
CA GLN A 69 -10.43 -4.94 -3.13
C GLN A 69 -8.91 -4.75 -3.14
N ILE A 70 -8.30 -4.49 -1.98
CA ILE A 70 -6.85 -4.31 -1.85
C ILE A 70 -6.13 -5.64 -2.11
N GLU A 71 -6.56 -6.75 -1.51
CA GLU A 71 -5.96 -8.07 -1.71
C GLU A 71 -5.99 -8.48 -3.20
N ASN A 72 -7.10 -8.23 -3.89
CA ASN A 72 -7.24 -8.51 -5.33
C ASN A 72 -6.49 -7.53 -6.25
N SER A 73 -5.91 -6.46 -5.69
CA SER A 73 -5.23 -5.40 -6.44
C SER A 73 -3.71 -5.43 -6.29
N ILE A 74 -3.14 -6.43 -5.60
CA ILE A 74 -1.70 -6.57 -5.47
C ILE A 74 -1.04 -6.69 -6.85
N GLY A 75 0.01 -5.91 -7.08
CA GLY A 75 0.69 -5.78 -8.37
C GLY A 75 -0.02 -4.90 -9.39
N LYS A 76 -1.21 -4.38 -9.08
CA LYS A 76 -1.96 -3.46 -9.94
C LYS A 76 -1.72 -2.01 -9.52
N ARG A 77 -1.98 -1.10 -10.46
CA ARG A 77 -2.02 0.34 -10.19
C ARG A 77 -3.28 0.66 -9.38
N ILE A 78 -3.11 1.29 -8.23
CA ILE A 78 -4.19 1.75 -7.35
C ILE A 78 -4.06 3.25 -7.10
N GLY A 79 -5.19 3.91 -6.86
CA GLY A 79 -5.27 5.25 -6.32
C GLY A 79 -6.02 5.19 -4.99
N ILE A 80 -5.41 5.65 -3.91
CA ILE A 80 -6.10 5.82 -2.63
C ILE A 80 -6.37 7.30 -2.44
N LEU A 81 -7.65 7.65 -2.47
CA LEU A 81 -8.15 9.01 -2.33
C LEU A 81 -8.66 9.22 -0.92
N ARG A 82 -8.35 10.38 -0.33
CA ARG A 82 -9.05 10.85 0.86
C ARG A 82 -10.46 11.26 0.44
N THR A 83 -11.46 10.47 0.80
CA THR A 83 -12.83 10.93 0.80
C THR A 83 -13.02 11.79 2.05
N GLU A 84 -13.03 13.11 1.89
CA GLU A 84 -13.58 13.97 2.92
C GLU A 84 -15.06 13.60 3.07
N LYS A 85 -15.39 12.85 4.13
CA LYS A 85 -16.76 12.85 4.64
C LYS A 85 -17.02 14.28 5.14
N VAL A 86 -17.67 15.06 4.29
CA VAL A 86 -18.40 16.27 4.70
C VAL A 86 -19.53 15.85 5.65
#